data_AF-A0A925JZN6-F1
#
_entry.id   AF-A0A925JZN6-F1
#
_cell.length_a   1.000
_cell.length_b   1.000
_cell.length_c   1.000
_cell.angle_alpha   90.00
_cell.angle_beta   90.00
_cell.angle_gamma   90.00
#
_symmetry.space_group_name_H-M   'P 1'
#
loop_
_entity.id
_entity.type
_entity.pdbx_description
1 polymer ?
#
loop_
_entity_poly.entity_id
_entity_poly.type
_entity_poly.pdbx_seq_one_letter_code
_entity_poly.pdbx_strand_id
1 'polypeptide(L)'
;MSLSFATAASTPTRQRQEPLTSQETELIRLVAEGFKDEQISARLGISLPAARGLIASVFYRLGVSDRLGLIIYAFYHGIAKPPR
;
A
#
# COMPACT_ATOMS: atom_id res chain seq x y z
N MET A 1 34.70 -17.00 -36.85
CA MET A 1 33.71 -15.89 -36.85
C MET A 1 32.63 -16.29 -35.85
N SER A 2 32.79 -15.92 -34.58
CA SER A 2 31.91 -16.38 -33.51
C SER A 2 31.40 -15.16 -32.76
N LEU A 3 30.12 -14.86 -32.95
CA LEU A 3 29.39 -13.77 -32.30
C LEU A 3 29.09 -14.18 -30.86
N SER A 4 29.72 -13.51 -29.91
CA SER A 4 29.44 -13.67 -28.48
C SER A 4 28.28 -12.73 -28.13
N PHE A 5 27.12 -13.30 -27.75
CA PHE A 5 26.02 -12.53 -27.21
C PHE A 5 26.31 -12.20 -25.75
N ALA A 6 26.61 -10.92 -25.49
CA ALA A 6 26.71 -10.39 -24.14
C ALA A 6 25.33 -10.48 -23.48
N THR A 7 25.24 -11.29 -22.43
CA THR A 7 24.06 -11.38 -21.56
C THR A 7 24.03 -10.09 -20.73
N ALA A 8 23.18 -9.14 -21.12
CA ALA A 8 22.88 -8.00 -20.29
C ALA A 8 22.07 -8.50 -19.08
N ALA A 9 22.77 -8.81 -17.98
CA ALA A 9 22.16 -9.03 -16.68
C ALA A 9 21.36 -7.78 -16.30
N SER A 10 20.05 -7.84 -16.45
CA SER A 10 19.14 -6.82 -15.94
C SER A 10 19.13 -6.96 -14.43
N THR A 11 20.06 -6.28 -13.76
CA THR A 11 20.02 -6.13 -12.30
C THR A 11 18.63 -5.60 -11.94
N PRO A 12 17.83 -6.27 -11.08
CA PRO A 12 16.56 -5.72 -10.66
C PRO A 12 16.89 -4.46 -9.89
N THR A 13 16.64 -3.31 -10.52
CA THR A 13 16.65 -2.02 -9.84
C THR A 13 15.71 -2.19 -8.66
N ARG A 14 16.24 -2.23 -7.42
CA ARG A 14 15.41 -2.03 -6.23
C ARG A 14 14.72 -0.70 -6.47
N GLN A 15 13.49 -0.73 -6.95
CA GLN A 15 12.67 0.46 -6.99
C GLN A 15 12.62 0.92 -5.55
N ARG A 16 13.32 2.02 -5.25
CA ARG A 16 13.13 2.74 -4.00
C ARG A 16 11.65 3.10 -4.00
N GLN A 17 10.86 2.35 -3.23
CA GLN A 17 9.45 2.66 -3.11
C GLN A 17 9.36 4.08 -2.57
N GLU A 18 8.66 4.93 -3.31
CA GLU A 18 8.42 6.29 -2.86
C GLU A 18 7.72 6.25 -1.49
N PRO A 19 8.00 7.23 -0.62
CA PRO A 19 7.34 7.30 0.68
C PRO A 19 5.82 7.35 0.49
N LEU A 20 5.10 6.74 1.44
CA LEU A 20 3.64 6.82 1.48
C LEU A 20 3.21 8.29 1.49
N THR A 21 2.23 8.64 0.66
CA THR A 21 1.64 9.97 0.73
C THR A 21 0.84 10.13 2.03
N SER A 22 0.55 11.36 2.40
CA SER A 22 -0.28 11.67 3.58
C SER A 22 -1.66 11.01 3.50
N GLN A 23 -2.27 11.00 2.31
CA GLN A 23 -3.60 10.41 2.10
C GLN A 23 -3.58 8.89 2.24
N GLU A 24 -2.55 8.23 1.74
CA GLU A 24 -2.41 6.76 1.88
C GLU A 24 -2.08 6.38 3.32
N THR A 25 -1.25 7.16 4.01
CA THR A 25 -0.96 6.95 5.43
C THR A 25 -2.22 7.08 6.27
N GLU A 26 -3.05 8.09 5.99
CA GLU A 26 -4.33 8.27 6.67
C GLU A 26 -5.31 7.13 6.34
N LEU A 27 -5.40 6.69 5.08
CA LEU A 27 -6.19 5.52 4.72
C LEU A 27 -5.77 4.27 5.51
N ILE A 28 -4.46 4.01 5.61
CA ILE A 28 -3.92 2.86 6.36
C ILE A 28 -4.31 2.94 7.84
N ARG A 29 -4.22 4.14 8.44
CA ARG A 29 -4.64 4.38 9.83
C ARG A 29 -6.13 4.06 10.00
N LEU A 30 -6.99 4.58 9.14
CA LEU A 30 -8.43 4.34 9.21
C LEU A 30 -8.79 2.85 9.05
N VAL A 31 -8.07 2.13 8.19
CA VAL A 31 -8.22 0.68 8.04
C VAL A 31 -7.87 -0.03 9.34
N ALA A 32 -6.74 0.33 9.97
CA ALA A 32 -6.28 -0.23 11.24
C ALA A 32 -7.20 0.08 12.43
N GLU A 33 -7.90 1.21 12.39
CA GLU A 33 -8.94 1.57 13.37
C GLU A 33 -10.28 0.84 13.13
N GLY A 34 -10.40 0.05 12.05
CA GLY A 34 -11.56 -0.78 11.77
C GLY A 34 -12.65 -0.12 10.90
N PHE A 35 -12.39 1.06 10.32
CA PHE A 35 -13.38 1.74 9.47
C PHE A 35 -13.63 1.01 8.15
N LYS A 36 -14.90 0.85 7.78
CA LYS A 36 -15.31 0.28 6.48
C LYS A 36 -15.09 1.27 5.34
N ASP A 37 -15.05 0.78 4.10
CA ASP A 37 -14.80 1.59 2.90
C ASP A 37 -15.69 2.85 2.81
N GLU A 38 -16.97 2.74 3.16
CA GLU A 38 -17.94 3.87 3.19
C GLU A 38 -17.57 4.93 4.23
N GLN A 39 -17.08 4.48 5.40
CA GLN A 39 -16.65 5.36 6.47
C GLN A 39 -15.30 6.01 6.16
N ILE A 40 -14.42 5.29 5.44
CA ILE A 40 -13.15 5.79 4.93
C ILE A 40 -13.41 6.85 3.85
N SER A 41 -14.29 6.57 2.89
CA SER A 41 -14.61 7.50 1.81
C SER A 41 -15.17 8.81 2.35
N ALA A 42 -16.08 8.73 3.33
CA ALA A 42 -16.64 9.90 4.00
C ALA A 42 -15.55 10.73 4.72
N ARG A 43 -14.62 10.08 5.42
CA ARG A 43 -13.54 10.75 6.17
C ARG A 43 -12.49 11.39 5.26
N LEU A 44 -12.18 10.75 4.14
CA LEU A 44 -11.23 11.25 3.16
C LEU A 44 -11.85 12.27 2.18
N GLY A 45 -13.17 12.48 2.23
CA GLY A 45 -13.87 13.40 1.33
C GLY A 45 -13.87 12.94 -0.13
N ILE A 46 -13.83 11.64 -0.38
CA ILE A 46 -13.80 11.03 -1.72
C ILE A 46 -15.00 10.11 -1.94
N SER A 47 -15.27 9.76 -3.19
CA SER A 47 -16.33 8.79 -3.52
C SER A 47 -15.95 7.37 -3.05
N LEU A 48 -16.94 6.53 -2.78
CA LEU A 48 -16.72 5.12 -2.42
C LEU A 48 -15.88 4.34 -3.45
N PRO A 49 -16.12 4.49 -4.78
CA PRO A 49 -15.26 3.88 -5.80
C PRO A 49 -13.81 4.36 -5.73
N ALA A 50 -13.59 5.66 -5.47
CA ALA A 50 -12.24 6.22 -5.33
C ALA A 50 -11.53 5.67 -4.08
N ALA A 51 -12.24 5.53 -2.95
CA ALA A 51 -11.70 4.89 -1.76
C ALA A 51 -11.29 3.45 -2.01
N ARG A 52 -12.13 2.65 -2.68
CA ARG A 52 -11.79 1.26 -3.05
C ARG A 52 -10.58 1.18 -3.98
N GLY A 53 -10.50 2.08 -4.95
CA GLY A 53 -9.33 2.18 -5.84
C GLY A 53 -8.06 2.52 -5.07
N LEU A 54 -8.13 3.46 -4.13
CA LEU A 54 -7.00 3.83 -3.27
C LEU A 54 -6.56 2.66 -2.37
N ILE A 55 -7.50 1.92 -1.76
CA ILE A 55 -7.19 0.72 -0.97
C ILE A 55 -6.48 -0.32 -1.83
N ALA A 56 -7.00 -0.62 -3.02
CA ALA A 56 -6.40 -1.58 -3.93
C ALA A 56 -5.00 -1.15 -4.40
N SER A 57 -4.79 0.14 -4.67
CA SER A 57 -3.48 0.69 -5.00
C SER A 57 -2.49 0.55 -3.84
N VAL A 58 -2.94 0.81 -2.61
CA VAL A 58 -2.12 0.61 -1.40
C VAL A 58 -1.78 -0.85 -1.19
N PHE A 59 -2.73 -1.78 -1.39
CA PHE A 59 -2.45 -3.23 -1.32
C PHE A 59 -1.37 -3.63 -2.32
N TYR A 60 -1.53 -3.23 -3.58
CA TYR A 60 -0.56 -3.51 -4.63
C TYR A 60 0.82 -2.94 -4.31
N ARG A 61 0.89 -1.67 -3.90
CA ARG A 61 2.16 -0.99 -3.62
C ARG A 61 2.89 -1.59 -2.42
N LEU A 62 2.17 -1.98 -1.38
CA LEU A 62 2.74 -2.57 -0.17
C LEU A 62 2.98 -4.08 -0.27
N GLY A 63 2.49 -4.73 -1.34
CA GLY A 63 2.57 -6.18 -1.48
C GLY A 63 1.74 -6.93 -0.44
N VAL A 64 0.71 -6.31 0.12
CA VAL A 64 -0.23 -6.95 1.06
C VAL A 64 -1.45 -7.46 0.29
N SER A 65 -1.91 -8.66 0.63
CA SER A 65 -2.95 -9.34 -0.14
C SER A 65 -4.37 -8.96 0.26
N ASP A 66 -4.55 -8.46 1.49
CA ASP A 66 -5.88 -8.23 2.04
C ASP A 66 -5.89 -7.19 3.17
N ARG A 67 -7.09 -6.93 3.68
CA ARG A 67 -7.32 -5.95 4.74
C ARG A 67 -6.60 -6.32 6.02
N LEU A 68 -6.57 -7.60 6.40
CA LEU A 68 -5.86 -8.03 7.60
C LEU A 68 -4.35 -7.79 7.45
N GLY A 69 -3.78 -8.11 6.30
CA GLY A 69 -2.40 -7.78 5.97
C GLY A 69 -2.09 -6.29 6.08
N LEU A 70 -3.00 -5.41 5.63
CA LEU A 70 -2.81 -3.96 5.78
C LEU A 70 -2.87 -3.49 7.24
N ILE A 71 -3.73 -4.10 8.06
CA ILE A 71 -3.80 -3.82 9.50
C ILE A 71 -2.48 -4.24 10.18
N ILE A 72 -1.98 -5.44 9.88
CA ILE A 72 -0.70 -5.94 10.41
C ILE A 72 0.45 -5.02 9.99
N TYR A 73 0.49 -4.62 8.71
CA TYR A 73 1.46 -3.66 8.20
C TYR A 73 1.41 -2.34 8.99
N ALA A 74 0.22 -1.79 9.23
CA ALA A 74 0.06 -0.55 9.95
C ALA A 74 0.65 -0.61 11.37
N PHE A 75 0.45 -1.73 12.08
CA PHE A 75 1.01 -1.92 13.42
C PHE A 75 2.52 -2.13 13.39
N TYR A 76 3.02 -2.98 12.49
CA TYR A 76 4.44 -3.28 12.38
C TYR A 76 5.28 -2.03 12.04
N HIS A 77 4.74 -1.15 11.19
CA HIS A 77 5.39 0.09 10.78
C HIS A 77 5.04 1.31 11.66
N GLY A 78 4.28 1.12 12.75
CA GLY A 78 3.95 2.20 13.70
C GLY A 78 3.01 3.28 13.17
N ILE A 79 2.30 3.02 12.07
CA ILE A 79 1.27 3.92 11.51
C ILE A 79 0.04 3.95 12.42
N ALA A 80 -0.29 2.82 13.02
CA ALA A 80 -1.34 2.65 14.02
C ALA A 80 -0.83 1.84 15.21
N LYS A 81 -1.56 1.88 16.33
CA LYS A 81 -1.27 1.07 17.52
C LYS A 81 -2.25 -0.10 17.59
N PRO A 82 -1.80 -1.31 17.95
CA PRO A 82 -2.70 -2.43 18.17
C PRO A 82 -3.67 -2.10 19.33
N PRO A 83 -4.89 -2.65 19.30
CA PRO A 83 -5.81 -2.55 20.43
C PRO A 83 -5.17 -3.16 21.70
N ARG A 84 -5.49 -2.59 22.86
CA ARG A 84 -5.04 -3.06 24.17
C ARG A 84 -5.98 -4.09 24.76
#